data_AF-A0A9X8M7Y5-F1
#
_entry.id   AF-A0A9X8M7Y5-F1
#
_cell.length_a   1.000
_cell.length_b   1.000
_cell.length_c   1.000
_cell.angle_alpha   90.00
_cell.angle_beta   90.00
_cell.angle_gamma   90.00
#
_symmetry.space_group_name_H-M   'P 1'
#
loop_
_entity.id
_entity.type
_entity.pdbx_description
1 polymer ?
#
loop_
_entity_poly.entity_id
_entity_poly.type
_entity_poly.pdbx_seq_one_letter_code
_entity_poly.pdbx_strand_id
1 'polypeptide(L)' 'MRHVIAFDISMGKSYMVIYNAQKQCIFEKEIQHLKPDFKELQKKIYELTEKTGKLPEIVFEATGIYSRQLERFMQVVFL' A
#
# COMPACT_ATOMS: atom_id res chain seq x y z
N MET A 1 -10.98 -5.11 12.97
CA MET A 1 -10.49 -5.07 11.57
C MET A 1 -9.09 -4.45 11.58
N ARG A 2 -8.28 -4.67 10.54
CA ARG A 2 -6.96 -4.04 10.37
C ARG A 2 -7.06 -2.80 9.47
N HIS A 3 -6.02 -1.98 9.42
CA HIS A 3 -5.91 -0.94 8.39
C HIS A 3 -5.97 -1.58 7.00
N VAL A 4 -6.49 -0.86 6.02
CA VAL A 4 -6.49 -1.27 4.60
C VAL A 4 -5.70 -0.24 3.82
N ILE A 5 -4.75 -0.69 3.00
CA ILE A 5 -4.09 0.13 1.99
C ILE A 5 -4.62 -0.32 0.63
N ALA A 6 -5.40 0.54 0.00
CA ALA A 6 -5.96 0.32 -1.32
C ALA A 6 -5.13 1.08 -2.36
N PHE A 7 -4.91 0.43 -3.51
CA PHE A 7 -4.22 1.04 -4.65
C PHE A 7 -5.12 0.97 -5.87
N ASP A 8 -5.42 2.13 -6.46
CA ASP A 8 -5.90 2.24 -7.84
C ASP A 8 -4.67 2.39 -8.74
N ILE A 9 -4.39 1.34 -9.53
CA ILE A 9 -3.11 1.13 -10.18
C ILE A 9 -3.18 1.50 -11.66
N SER A 10 -2.31 2.43 -12.06
CA SER A 10 -2.06 2.82 -13.43
C SER A 10 -0.63 2.48 -13.86
N MET A 11 -0.31 2.72 -15.13
CA MET A 11 1.03 2.47 -15.65
C MET A 11 2.08 3.33 -14.94
N GLY A 12 2.92 2.69 -14.11
CA GLY A 12 4.05 3.30 -13.42
C GLY A 12 3.72 4.10 -12.16
N LYS A 13 2.44 4.17 -11.76
CA LYS A 13 2.00 4.89 -10.57
C LYS A 13 0.68 4.33 -10.03
N SER A 14 0.40 4.62 -8.77
CA SER A 14 -0.87 4.26 -8.13
C SER A 14 -1.41 5.41 -7.30
N TYR A 15 -2.72 5.61 -7.30
CA TYR A 15 -3.38 6.39 -6.26
C TYR A 15 -3.60 5.47 -5.05
N MET A 16 -2.99 5.82 -3.92
CA MET A 16 -3.01 5.02 -2.70
C MET A 16 -3.91 5.68 -1.66
N VAL A 17 -4.77 4.89 -1.03
CA VAL A 17 -5.62 5.31 0.09
C VAL A 17 -5.43 4.38 1.28
N ILE A 18 -5.36 4.95 2.49
CA ILE A 18 -5.29 4.19 3.74
C ILE A 18 -6.58 4.41 4.52
N TYR A 19 -7.27 3.31 4.81
CA TYR A 19 -8.41 3.28 5.71
C TYR A 19 -8.00 2.71 7.07
N ASN A 20 -8.48 3.34 8.14
CA ASN A 20 -8.33 2.80 9.49
C ASN A 20 -9.27 1.61 9.74
N ALA A 21 -9.15 0.99 10.91
CA ALA A 21 -10.00 -0.15 11.30
C ALA A 21 -11.50 0.18 11.33
N GLN A 22 -11.86 1.47 11.42
CA GLN A 22 -13.22 2.01 11.38
C GLN A 22 -13.67 2.38 9.96
N LYS A 23 -12.89 2.03 8.92
CA LYS A 23 -13.14 2.32 7.50
C LYS A 23 -13.13 3.82 7.16
N GLN A 24 -12.49 4.65 7.99
CA GLN A 24 -12.32 6.07 7.69
C GLN A 24 -11.04 6.25 6.87
N CYS A 25 -11.11 7.05 5.80
CA CYS A 25 -9.91 7.49 5.09
C CYS A 25 -9.08 8.36 6.02
N ILE A 26 -7.82 8.01 6.21
CA ILE A 26 -6.88 8.76 7.07
C ILE A 26 -5.66 9.28 6.31
N PHE A 27 -5.47 8.83 5.07
CA PHE A 27 -4.36 9.22 4.23
C PHE A 27 -4.64 8.86 2.77
N GLU A 28 -4.22 9.73 1.86
CA GLU A 28 -4.26 9.49 0.42
C GLU A 28 -3.04 10.16 -0.24
N LYS A 29 -2.48 9.52 -1.26
CA LYS A 29 -1.31 10.02 -1.99
C LYS A 29 -1.15 9.28 -3.32
N GLU A 30 -0.70 9.97 -4.36
CA GLU A 30 -0.14 9.31 -5.55
C GLU A 30 1.29 8.83 -5.25
N ILE A 31 1.56 7.56 -5.53
CA ILE A 31 2.91 6.98 -5.47
C ILE A 31 3.38 6.59 -6.86
N GLN A 32 4.64 6.84 -7.15
CA GLN A 32 5.33 6.32 -8.32
C GLN A 32 5.82 4.90 -8.04
N HIS A 33 5.86 4.03 -9.05
CA HIS A 33 6.44 2.69 -8.93
C HIS A 33 7.97 2.74 -9.02
N LEU A 34 8.56 3.58 -8.16
CA LEU A 34 9.99 3.85 -8.08
C LEU A 34 10.50 3.55 -6.66
N LYS A 35 11.79 3.28 -6.57
CA LYS A 35 12.44 2.91 -5.29
C LYS A 35 12.21 3.90 -4.14
N PRO A 36 12.22 5.24 -4.33
CA PRO A 36 11.97 6.18 -3.23
C PRO A 36 10.57 5.99 -2.62
N ASP A 37 9.53 5.99 -3.45
CA ASP A 37 8.14 5.86 -3.01
C ASP A 37 7.85 4.49 -2.38
N PHE A 38 8.47 3.43 -2.91
CA PHE A 38 8.40 2.10 -2.29
C PHE A 38 9.07 2.05 -0.91
N LYS A 39 10.17 2.77 -0.69
CA LYS A 39 10.75 2.90 0.66
C LYS A 39 9.82 3.65 1.62
N GLU A 40 9.18 4.72 1.15
CA GLU A 40 8.19 5.45 1.96
C GLU A 40 6.98 4.57 2.30
N LEU A 41 6.49 3.80 1.33
CA LEU A 41 5.40 2.84 1.52
C LEU A 41 5.77 1.76 2.54
N GLN A 42 6.98 1.19 2.46
CA GLN A 42 7.47 0.22 3.44
C GLN A 42 7.49 0.82 4.85
N LYS A 43 8.03 2.03 5.02
CA LYS A 43 8.04 2.73 6.30
C LYS A 43 6.61 2.91 6.83
N LYS A 44 5.68 3.32 5.97
CA LYS A 44 4.27 3.50 6.34
C LYS A 44 3.61 2.20 6.80
N ILE A 45 3.88 1.08 6.12
CA ILE A 45 3.39 -0.25 6.51
C ILE A 45 3.90 -0.62 7.91
N TYR A 46 5.18 -0.40 8.20
CA TYR A 46 5.74 -0.67 9.53
C TYR A 46 5.15 0.25 10.61
N GLU A 47 5.04 1.55 10.35
CA GLU A 47 4.40 2.49 11.29
C GLU A 47 2.96 2.09 11.64
N LEU A 48 2.17 1.63 10.66
CA LEU A 48 0.81 1.14 10.89
C LEU A 48 0.79 -0.17 11.66
N THR A 49 1.76 -1.05 11.38
CA THR A 49 1.90 -2.35 12.05
C THR A 49 2.27 -2.16 13.52
N GLU A 50 3.25 -1.31 13.82
CA GLU A 50 3.67 -1.00 15.19
C GLU A 50 2.52 -0.38 16.01
N LYS A 51 1.77 0.56 15.42
CA LYS A 51 0.64 1.21 16.10
C LYS A 51 -0.52 0.28 16.44
N THR A 52 -0.70 -0.79 15.67
CA THR A 52 -1.89 -1.66 15.80
C THR A 52 -1.58 -3.10 16.18
N GLY A 53 -0.32 -3.49 16.20
CA GLY A 53 0.12 -4.88 16.33
C GLY A 53 -0.32 -5.79 15.17
N LYS A 54 -0.78 -5.22 14.05
CA LYS A 54 -1.35 -5.98 12.91
C LYS A 54 -0.89 -5.39 11.59
N LEU A 55 -0.43 -6.26 10.69
CA LEU A 55 -0.12 -5.87 9.32
C LEU A 55 -1.40 -5.34 8.63
N PRO A 56 -1.31 -4.25 7.86
CA PRO A 56 -2.43 -3.77 7.07
C PRO A 56 -2.82 -4.79 5.99
N GLU A 57 -4.08 -4.77 5.60
CA GLU A 57 -4.56 -5.46 4.42
C GLU A 57 -4.17 -4.66 3.18
N ILE A 58 -3.72 -5.35 2.13
CA ILE A 58 -3.35 -4.73 0.86
C ILE A 58 -4.38 -5.13 -0.18
N VAL A 59 -4.96 -4.14 -0.86
CA VAL A 59 -5.97 -4.35 -1.91
C VAL A 59 -5.50 -3.64 -3.18
N PHE A 60 -5.59 -4.36 -4.31
CA PHE A 60 -5.24 -3.83 -5.63
C PHE A 60 -6.49 -3.74 -6.50
N GLU A 61 -6.70 -2.55 -7.07
CA GLU A 61 -7.57 -2.35 -8.22
C GLU A 61 -6.69 -2.08 -9.44
N ALA A 62 -6.58 -3.05 -10.34
CA ALA A 62 -5.69 -2.96 -11.50
C ALA A 62 -6.16 -3.85 -12.65
N THR A 63 -5.81 -3.45 -13.88
CA THR A 63 -5.85 -4.33 -15.06
C THR A 63 -4.59 -5.20 -15.15
N GLY A 64 -4.37 -6.05 -14.13
CA GLY A 64 -3.38 -7.14 -14.09
C GLY A 64 -1.89 -6.78 -14.28
N ILE A 65 -1.47 -6.32 -15.45
CA ILE A 65 -0.05 -6.13 -15.78
C ILE A 65 0.58 -5.02 -14.93
N TYR A 66 -0.18 -3.98 -14.60
CA TYR A 66 0.34 -2.81 -13.89
C TYR A 66 0.56 -3.06 -12.38
N SER A 67 -0.09 -4.06 -11.78
CA SER A 67 0.11 -4.41 -10.35
C SER A 67 1.42 -5.15 -10.10
N ARG A 68 2.03 -5.77 -11.12
CA ARG A 68 3.21 -6.64 -10.98
C ARG A 68 4.38 -6.01 -10.22
N GLN A 69 4.61 -4.71 -10.39
CA GLN A 69 5.68 -4.00 -9.67
C GLN A 69 5.38 -3.88 -8.18
N LEU A 70 4.14 -3.54 -7.83
CA LEU A 70 3.68 -3.50 -6.44
C LEU A 70 3.68 -4.90 -5.82
N GLU A 71 3.17 -5.91 -6.53
CA GLU A 71 3.15 -7.30 -6.05
C GLU A 71 4.55 -7.80 -5.69
N ARG A 72 5.54 -7.57 -6.56
CA ARG A 72 6.95 -7.91 -6.30
C ARG A 72 7.50 -7.15 -5.09
N PHE A 73 7.16 -5.88 -4.95
CA PHE A 73 7.53 -5.10 -3.78
C PHE A 73 6.93 -5.68 -2.49
N MET A 74 5.64 -6.05 -2.50
CA MET A 74 4.97 -6.63 -1.34
C MET A 74 5.58 -7.99 -0.94
N GLN A 75 6.04 -8.80 -1.90
CA GLN A 75 6.79 -10.02 -1.59
C GLN A 75 8.05 -9.72 -0.77
N VAL A 76 8.77 -8.64 -1.05
CA VAL A 76 9.98 -8.26 -0.28
C VAL A 76 9.65 -7.69 1.09
N VAL A 77 8.50 -7.03 1.25
CA VAL A 77 8.11 -6.40 2.53
C VAL A 77 7.58 -7.40 3.55
N PHE A 78 6.87 -8.44 3.09
CA PHE A 78 6.19 -9.41 3.95
C PHE A 78 6.89 -10.78 4.06
N LEU A 79 8.02 -10.98 3.37
CA LEU A 79 8.94 -12.11 3.59
C LEU A 79 10.06 -11.71 4.56
#